data_AF-A0A3D4GT86-F1
#
_entry.id   AF-A0A3D4GT86-F1
#
_cell.length_a   1.000
_cell.length_b   1.000
_cell.length_c   1.000
_cell.angle_alpha   90.00
_cell.angle_beta   90.00
_cell.angle_gamma   90.00
#
_symmetry.space_group_name_H-M   'P 1'
#
loop_
_entity.id
_entity.type
_entity.pdbx_description
1 polymer ?
#
loop_
_entity_poly.entity_id
_entity_poly.type
_entity_poly.pdbx_seq_one_letter_code
_entity_poly.pdbx_strand_id
1 'polypeptide(L)'
;LLVALAQPSHAEVPLLLNYQGLIRTTSDSLVTGTISVSFSIYDSPTNGERLWSESQSIEAHQGRFHTLLGGSNPIPTNLFADANRYLTFSVNDDAEFLPRQRITSVAYAIVSSSADTASYSQRSGQAENVNDNNITPRSLSLSGGKATLDSTGSLTAEIVETDSVVIAGTGVIDRLGNWTGMPMDPGLEGMVLDTVIVKNAQESLTISTGDSDWRGLEEFTLFVRLDSPGLMSAQFSGLVTVLGGLETRLVIEKIVNGRRTDRQVNQGNVSGILTDGNQVYRSSSINNTAVYYLEDGLFLVSVERRINGSNPTLNTGILVLQIFTRL
;
A
#
# COMPACT_ATOMS: atom_id res chain seq x y z
N LEU A 1 -34.86 -20.39 -23.34
CA LEU A 1 -34.32 -19.04 -23.04
C LEU A 1 -33.00 -18.92 -23.80
N LEU A 2 -32.98 -18.17 -24.92
CA LEU A 2 -31.77 -17.95 -25.71
C LEU A 2 -31.11 -16.67 -25.18
N VAL A 3 -29.88 -16.75 -24.67
CA VAL A 3 -29.12 -15.60 -24.19
C VAL A 3 -28.18 -15.15 -25.31
N ALA A 4 -28.46 -13.98 -25.90
CA ALA A 4 -27.59 -13.36 -26.89
C ALA A 4 -26.40 -12.68 -26.18
N LEU A 5 -25.19 -13.04 -26.56
CA LEU A 5 -23.97 -12.35 -26.13
C LEU A 5 -23.83 -11.07 -26.95
N ALA A 6 -24.03 -9.92 -26.31
CA ALA A 6 -23.69 -8.63 -26.91
C ALA A 6 -22.17 -8.52 -27.03
N GLN A 7 -21.65 -8.46 -28.25
CA GLN A 7 -20.25 -8.13 -28.49
C GLN A 7 -20.05 -6.63 -28.28
N PRO A 8 -18.97 -6.20 -27.61
CA PRO A 8 -18.64 -4.79 -27.53
C PRO A 8 -18.31 -4.28 -28.94
N SER A 9 -19.19 -3.47 -29.52
CA SER A 9 -18.85 -2.67 -30.69
C SER A 9 -17.91 -1.56 -30.22
N HIS A 10 -16.62 -1.74 -30.42
CA HIS A 10 -15.72 -0.58 -30.43
C HIS A 10 -16.17 0.30 -31.59
N ALA A 11 -16.78 1.44 -31.27
CA ALA A 11 -16.99 2.50 -32.25
C ALA A 11 -15.60 3.06 -32.60
N GLU A 12 -14.92 2.40 -33.53
CA GLU A 12 -13.73 2.95 -34.16
C GLU A 12 -14.19 4.22 -34.88
N VAL A 13 -13.69 5.38 -34.44
CA VAL A 13 -13.99 6.65 -35.10
C VAL A 13 -13.47 6.53 -36.54
N PRO A 14 -14.34 6.60 -37.57
CA PRO A 14 -13.91 6.35 -38.94
C PRO A 14 -12.80 7.32 -39.34
N LEU A 15 -11.69 6.78 -39.86
CA LEU A 15 -10.58 7.58 -40.37
C LEU A 15 -10.98 8.16 -41.73
N LEU A 16 -11.51 9.38 -41.72
CA LEU A 16 -11.89 10.11 -42.93
C LEU A 16 -10.79 11.08 -43.36
N LEU A 17 -10.42 11.03 -44.64
CA LEU A 17 -9.44 11.93 -45.24
C LEU A 17 -10.11 12.91 -46.20
N ASN A 18 -9.97 14.21 -45.95
CA ASN A 18 -10.48 15.24 -46.85
C ASN A 18 -9.59 15.37 -48.09
N TYR A 19 -10.19 15.36 -49.28
CA TYR A 19 -9.50 15.56 -50.56
C TYR A 19 -10.23 16.57 -51.43
N GLN A 20 -9.47 17.45 -52.08
CA GLN A 20 -9.99 18.46 -53.00
C GLN A 20 -9.14 18.49 -54.27
N GLY A 21 -9.77 18.72 -55.41
CA GLY A 21 -9.10 18.72 -56.70
C GLY A 21 -9.69 19.72 -57.68
N LEU A 22 -8.93 19.98 -58.74
CA LEU A 22 -9.36 20.71 -59.92
C LEU A 22 -9.17 19.80 -61.14
N ILE A 23 -10.24 19.57 -61.89
CA ILE A 23 -10.25 18.76 -63.11
C ILE A 23 -10.55 19.66 -64.30
N ARG A 24 -9.75 19.49 -65.35
CA ARG A 24 -9.90 20.16 -66.64
C ARG A 24 -9.91 19.12 -67.74
N THR A 25 -10.59 19.43 -68.84
CA THR A 25 -10.50 18.63 -70.06
C THR A 25 -9.16 18.84 -70.75
N THR A 26 -8.83 17.98 -71.73
CA THR A 26 -7.66 18.13 -72.60
C THR A 26 -7.70 19.42 -73.44
N SER A 27 -8.86 20.04 -73.60
CA SER A 27 -9.07 21.35 -74.22
C SER A 27 -9.04 22.53 -73.22
N ASP A 28 -8.51 22.30 -72.01
CA ASP A 28 -8.41 23.25 -70.89
C ASP A 28 -9.75 23.84 -70.41
N SER A 29 -10.87 23.15 -70.70
CA SER A 29 -12.19 23.55 -70.25
C SER A 29 -12.50 22.97 -68.87
N LEU A 30 -13.18 23.74 -68.03
CA LEU A 30 -13.56 23.31 -66.68
C LEU A 30 -14.73 22.32 -66.74
N VAL A 31 -14.54 21.14 -66.15
CA VAL A 31 -15.60 20.11 -66.09
C VAL A 31 -16.69 20.53 -65.10
N THR A 32 -17.95 20.48 -65.52
CA THR A 32 -19.10 20.71 -64.62
C THR A 32 -20.10 19.56 -64.79
N GLY A 33 -20.55 18.99 -63.67
CA GLY A 33 -21.45 17.84 -63.64
C GLY A 33 -20.90 16.69 -62.79
N THR A 34 -21.64 15.59 -62.74
CA THR A 34 -21.25 14.39 -62.00
C THR A 34 -20.16 13.61 -62.74
N ILE A 35 -19.10 13.25 -62.03
CA ILE A 35 -17.98 12.45 -62.52
C ILE A 35 -17.77 11.22 -61.62
N SER A 36 -17.36 10.10 -62.21
CA SER A 36 -16.90 8.94 -61.44
C SER A 36 -15.41 9.06 -61.19
N VAL A 37 -14.98 9.05 -59.94
CA VAL A 37 -13.57 9.20 -59.55
C VAL A 37 -13.15 7.99 -58.73
N SER A 38 -12.06 7.34 -59.15
CA SER A 38 -11.45 6.23 -58.42
C SER A 38 -10.14 6.68 -57.79
N PHE A 39 -10.07 6.69 -56.47
CA PHE A 39 -8.89 7.05 -55.68
C PHE A 39 -8.08 5.81 -55.34
N SER A 40 -6.76 5.95 -55.31
CA SER A 40 -5.82 4.88 -54.97
C SER A 40 -4.69 5.41 -54.09
N ILE A 41 -4.33 4.69 -53.04
CA ILE A 41 -3.15 4.97 -52.20
C ILE A 41 -2.09 3.90 -52.45
N TYR A 42 -0.85 4.36 -52.64
CA TYR A 42 0.33 3.54 -52.91
C TYR A 42 1.45 3.80 -51.90
N ASP A 43 2.37 2.83 -51.79
CA ASP A 43 3.60 2.93 -50.99
C ASP A 43 4.77 3.66 -51.72
N SER A 44 4.66 3.88 -53.03
CA SER A 44 5.73 4.46 -53.87
C SER A 44 5.17 5.36 -55.00
N PRO A 45 5.94 6.37 -55.47
CA PRO A 45 5.46 7.40 -56.40
C PRO A 45 5.19 6.92 -57.84
N THR A 46 5.78 5.82 -58.30
CA THR A 46 5.65 5.38 -59.72
C THR A 46 5.50 3.87 -59.94
N ASN A 47 5.94 3.01 -59.02
CA ASN A 47 5.89 1.53 -59.20
C ASN A 47 5.51 0.79 -57.90
N GLY A 48 4.72 1.44 -57.05
CA GLY A 48 4.32 0.92 -55.74
C GLY A 48 3.15 -0.07 -55.76
N GLU A 49 3.00 -0.81 -54.67
CA GLU A 49 1.81 -1.63 -54.38
C GLU A 49 0.63 -0.72 -54.02
N ARG A 50 -0.56 -1.06 -54.55
CA ARG A 50 -1.80 -0.37 -54.19
C ARG A 50 -2.28 -0.89 -52.84
N LEU A 51 -2.19 -0.05 -51.82
CA LEU A 51 -2.56 -0.37 -50.44
C LEU A 51 -4.05 -0.19 -50.18
N TRP A 52 -4.70 0.71 -50.91
CA TRP A 52 -6.11 1.03 -50.74
C TRP A 52 -6.70 1.69 -51.99
N SER A 53 -8.00 1.51 -52.21
CA SER A 53 -8.75 2.19 -53.27
C SER A 53 -10.21 2.44 -52.91
N GLU A 54 -10.79 3.50 -53.44
CA GLU A 54 -12.20 3.83 -53.28
C GLU A 54 -12.74 4.53 -54.52
N SER A 55 -13.92 4.15 -54.99
CA SER A 55 -14.60 4.79 -56.11
C SER A 55 -15.82 5.56 -55.64
N GLN A 56 -15.95 6.81 -56.08
CA GLN A 56 -17.03 7.70 -55.68
C GLN A 56 -17.59 8.45 -56.89
N SER A 57 -18.90 8.71 -56.86
CA SER A 57 -19.56 9.61 -57.80
C SER A 57 -19.61 11.01 -57.18
N ILE A 58 -18.94 11.98 -57.80
CA ILE A 58 -18.71 13.32 -57.23
C ILE A 58 -19.25 14.37 -58.18
N GLU A 59 -19.96 15.36 -57.65
CA GLU A 59 -20.38 16.53 -58.42
C GLU A 59 -19.23 17.55 -58.50
N ALA A 60 -18.79 17.84 -59.72
CA ALA A 60 -17.79 18.86 -59.99
C ALA A 60 -18.48 20.16 -60.45
N HIS A 61 -18.06 21.29 -59.89
CA HIS A 61 -18.51 22.63 -60.30
C HIS A 61 -17.31 23.47 -60.72
N GLN A 62 -17.30 23.93 -61.97
CA GLN A 62 -16.17 24.69 -62.54
C GLN A 62 -14.83 23.97 -62.35
N GLY A 63 -14.83 22.66 -62.56
CA GLY A 63 -13.69 21.77 -62.41
C GLY A 63 -13.34 21.45 -60.95
N ARG A 64 -13.91 22.13 -59.96
CA ARG A 64 -13.56 21.92 -58.55
C ARG A 64 -14.46 20.87 -57.94
N PHE A 65 -13.87 20.04 -57.08
CA PHE A 65 -14.60 19.10 -56.25
C PHE A 65 -13.94 18.97 -54.88
N HIS A 66 -14.71 18.52 -53.90
CA HIS A 66 -14.24 18.11 -52.58
C HIS A 66 -14.92 16.81 -52.19
N THR A 67 -14.22 15.94 -51.47
CA THR A 67 -14.78 14.68 -50.98
C THR A 67 -14.09 14.19 -49.71
N LEU A 68 -14.73 13.26 -49.01
CA LEU A 68 -14.19 12.52 -47.87
C LEU A 68 -13.89 11.08 -48.31
N LEU A 69 -12.63 10.68 -48.21
CA LEU A 69 -12.16 9.33 -48.45
C LEU A 69 -12.24 8.51 -47.15
N GLY A 70 -12.46 7.20 -47.26
CA GLY A 70 -12.67 6.29 -46.13
C GLY A 70 -14.14 6.07 -45.77
N GLY A 71 -15.08 6.66 -46.52
CA GLY A 71 -16.51 6.57 -46.25
C GLY A 71 -17.14 5.28 -46.79
N SER A 72 -16.88 4.96 -48.07
CA SER A 72 -17.42 3.75 -48.70
C SER A 72 -16.48 2.55 -48.59
N ASN A 73 -15.16 2.78 -48.53
CA ASN A 73 -14.17 1.78 -48.18
C ASN A 73 -13.29 2.31 -47.03
N PRO A 74 -13.53 1.90 -45.76
CA PRO A 74 -12.76 2.37 -44.62
C PRO A 74 -11.25 2.26 -44.83
N ILE A 75 -10.52 3.32 -44.50
CA ILE A 75 -9.05 3.30 -44.57
C ILE A 75 -8.52 2.52 -43.36
N PRO A 76 -7.68 1.48 -43.55
CA PRO A 76 -7.11 0.72 -42.44
C PRO A 76 -6.29 1.63 -41.52
N THR A 77 -6.43 1.47 -40.20
CA THR A 77 -5.74 2.31 -39.20
C THR A 77 -4.23 2.22 -39.25
N ASN A 78 -3.68 1.08 -39.68
CA ASN A 78 -2.26 0.88 -39.87
C ASN A 78 -1.72 1.37 -41.23
N LEU A 79 -2.59 1.84 -42.14
CA LEU A 79 -2.16 2.22 -43.50
C LEU A 79 -1.13 3.35 -43.46
N PHE A 80 -1.22 4.26 -42.49
CA PHE A 80 -0.29 5.39 -42.32
C PHE A 80 0.82 5.13 -41.27
N ALA A 81 1.03 3.87 -40.87
CA ALA A 81 2.08 3.52 -39.91
C ALA A 81 3.50 3.73 -40.45
N ASP A 82 3.72 3.55 -41.76
CA ASP A 82 5.02 3.85 -42.39
C ASP A 82 5.05 5.25 -43.00
N ALA A 83 6.26 5.78 -43.12
CA ALA A 83 6.52 6.99 -43.87
C ALA A 83 6.24 6.79 -45.37
N ASN A 84 5.69 7.84 -46.01
CA ASN A 84 5.46 7.95 -47.45
C ASN A 84 4.26 7.12 -47.96
N ARG A 85 3.12 7.80 -48.08
CA ARG A 85 1.96 7.34 -48.84
C ARG A 85 1.70 8.28 -49.99
N TYR A 86 1.27 7.73 -51.12
CA TYR A 86 1.06 8.48 -52.34
C TYR A 86 -0.36 8.26 -52.85
N LEU A 87 -1.12 9.34 -52.97
CA LEU A 87 -2.48 9.36 -53.47
C LEU A 87 -2.48 9.69 -54.97
N THR A 88 -3.30 8.98 -55.73
CA THR A 88 -3.68 9.32 -57.09
C THR A 88 -5.16 9.06 -57.30
N PHE A 89 -5.68 9.50 -58.44
CA PHE A 89 -7.03 9.24 -58.87
C PHE A 89 -7.09 8.99 -60.39
N SER A 90 -8.19 8.39 -60.84
CA SER A 90 -8.62 8.36 -62.24
C SER A 90 -10.07 8.85 -62.35
N VAL A 91 -10.47 9.32 -63.53
CA VAL A 91 -11.81 9.85 -63.80
C VAL A 91 -12.43 9.06 -64.94
N ASN A 92 -13.69 8.62 -64.79
CA ASN A 92 -14.47 7.93 -65.83
C ASN A 92 -13.71 6.78 -66.53
N ASP A 93 -12.96 5.99 -65.75
CA ASP A 93 -12.14 4.85 -66.21
C ASP A 93 -10.92 5.21 -67.09
N ASP A 94 -10.51 6.48 -67.13
CA ASP A 94 -9.24 6.90 -67.73
C ASP A 94 -8.01 6.32 -66.97
N ALA A 95 -6.84 6.45 -67.58
CA ALA A 95 -5.57 6.12 -66.93
C ALA A 95 -5.37 6.93 -65.63
N GLU A 96 -4.74 6.33 -64.62
CA GLU A 96 -4.39 7.02 -63.38
C GLU A 96 -3.53 8.25 -63.65
N PHE A 97 -3.87 9.37 -62.99
CA PHE A 97 -3.11 10.59 -63.11
C PHE A 97 -1.73 10.45 -62.45
N LEU A 98 -0.68 10.91 -63.15
CA LEU A 98 0.69 10.97 -62.66
C LEU A 98 1.19 12.42 -62.67
N PRO A 99 2.09 12.83 -61.75
CA PRO A 99 2.69 12.04 -60.67
C PRO A 99 1.76 11.81 -59.47
N ARG A 100 1.96 10.72 -58.72
CA ARG A 100 1.23 10.46 -57.48
C ARG A 100 1.60 11.49 -56.41
N GLN A 101 0.61 12.05 -55.73
CA GLN A 101 0.81 13.09 -54.72
C GLN A 101 1.15 12.46 -53.36
N ARG A 102 2.27 12.87 -52.75
CA ARG A 102 2.60 12.43 -51.38
C ARG A 102 1.60 12.99 -50.38
N ILE A 103 1.05 12.12 -49.54
CA ILE A 103 0.22 12.48 -48.39
C ILE A 103 1.13 13.00 -47.28
N THR A 104 0.81 14.17 -46.73
CA THR A 104 1.58 14.83 -45.67
C THR A 104 0.72 15.08 -44.45
N SER A 105 1.33 15.08 -43.26
CA SER A 105 0.65 15.41 -42.01
C SER A 105 0.22 16.89 -41.97
N VAL A 106 -0.92 17.15 -41.31
CA VAL A 106 -1.38 18.51 -40.97
C VAL A 106 -0.94 18.89 -39.55
N ALA A 107 -0.72 20.18 -39.28
CA ALA A 107 -0.07 20.66 -38.04
C ALA A 107 -0.72 20.15 -36.74
N TYR A 108 -2.06 20.12 -36.64
CA TYR A 108 -2.75 19.59 -35.46
C TYR A 108 -2.69 18.05 -35.35
N ALA A 109 -2.56 17.32 -36.47
CA ALA A 109 -2.41 15.87 -36.45
C ALA A 109 -1.00 15.43 -35.99
N ILE A 110 0.01 16.28 -36.17
CA ILE A 110 1.38 16.02 -35.68
C ILE A 110 1.39 15.88 -34.15
N VAL A 111 0.59 16.68 -33.43
CA VAL A 111 0.51 16.62 -31.96
C VAL A 111 -0.19 15.33 -31.47
N SER A 112 -1.09 14.77 -32.27
CA SER A 112 -1.79 13.51 -31.94
C SER A 112 -0.85 12.29 -31.94
N SER A 113 0.21 12.28 -32.75
CA SER A 113 1.24 11.22 -32.72
C SER A 113 1.91 11.10 -31.34
N SER A 114 2.00 12.20 -30.59
CA SER A 114 2.52 12.20 -29.23
C SER A 114 1.52 11.71 -28.18
N ALA A 115 0.23 11.55 -28.54
CA ALA A 115 -0.81 11.10 -27.61
C ALA A 115 -0.97 9.56 -27.60
N ASP A 116 -0.60 8.85 -28.67
CA ASP A 116 -0.65 7.37 -28.70
C ASP A 116 0.33 6.71 -27.71
N THR A 117 1.35 7.44 -27.27
CA THR A 117 2.24 7.00 -26.18
C THR A 117 1.57 7.07 -24.80
N ALA A 118 0.39 7.69 -24.66
CA ALA A 118 -0.36 7.70 -23.40
C ALA A 118 -1.07 6.36 -23.10
N SER A 119 -1.33 5.52 -24.10
CA SER A 119 -1.95 4.19 -23.92
C SER A 119 -1.06 3.19 -23.17
N TYR A 120 0.26 3.45 -23.07
CA TYR A 120 1.16 2.66 -22.25
C TYR A 120 1.04 2.94 -20.74
N SER A 121 0.38 4.03 -20.33
CA SER A 121 0.35 4.46 -18.93
C SER A 121 -0.78 3.85 -18.09
N GLN A 122 -1.84 3.30 -18.69
CA GLN A 122 -3.02 2.84 -17.93
C GLN A 122 -3.03 1.33 -17.65
N ARG A 123 -2.08 0.56 -18.21
CA ARG A 123 -1.95 -0.90 -18.01
C ARG A 123 -0.51 -1.38 -17.94
N SER A 124 0.42 -0.62 -17.35
CA SER A 124 1.67 -1.24 -16.93
C SER A 124 1.36 -2.14 -15.73
N GLY A 125 1.12 -3.44 -15.97
CA GLY A 125 0.93 -4.42 -14.90
C GLY A 125 2.14 -4.52 -13.97
N GLN A 126 3.26 -3.92 -14.38
CA GLN A 126 4.50 -3.81 -13.64
C GLN A 126 5.09 -2.41 -13.91
N ALA A 127 5.57 -1.74 -12.87
CA ALA A 127 6.47 -0.61 -13.02
C ALA A 127 7.90 -1.15 -13.00
N GLU A 128 8.69 -0.87 -14.05
CA GLU A 128 10.09 -1.35 -14.12
C GLU A 128 11.03 -0.50 -13.27
N ASN A 129 10.76 0.79 -13.11
CA ASN A 129 11.60 1.70 -12.34
C ASN A 129 10.78 2.89 -11.81
N VAL A 130 11.17 3.37 -10.63
CA VAL A 130 10.63 4.59 -10.01
C VAL A 130 11.79 5.55 -9.75
N ASN A 131 12.49 5.98 -10.83
CA ASN A 131 13.63 6.92 -10.91
C ASN A 131 13.97 7.68 -9.61
N ASP A 132 14.53 7.01 -8.60
CA ASP A 132 14.83 7.54 -7.26
C ASP A 132 13.72 8.41 -6.62
N ASN A 133 12.46 8.15 -6.95
CA ASN A 133 11.30 8.87 -6.44
C ASN A 133 10.55 8.03 -5.40
N ASN A 134 9.82 8.72 -4.52
CA ASN A 134 9.01 8.06 -3.50
C ASN A 134 7.83 7.30 -4.11
N ILE A 135 7.61 6.06 -3.65
CA ILE A 135 6.40 5.29 -3.93
C ILE A 135 5.47 5.42 -2.73
N THR A 136 4.22 5.83 -2.95
CA THR A 136 3.18 5.95 -1.89
C THR A 136 2.03 4.97 -2.16
N PRO A 137 2.24 3.65 -2.02
CA PRO A 137 1.19 2.67 -2.28
C PRO A 137 0.16 2.68 -1.13
N ARG A 138 -1.11 2.38 -1.45
CA ARG A 138 -2.13 2.16 -0.41
C ARG A 138 -1.87 0.89 0.42
N SER A 139 -1.25 -0.11 -0.21
CA SER A 139 -0.74 -1.32 0.44
C SER A 139 0.33 -1.97 -0.44
N LEU A 140 1.27 -2.68 0.18
CA LEU A 140 2.27 -3.50 -0.49
C LEU A 140 2.14 -4.94 0.00
N SER A 141 2.09 -5.89 -0.93
CA SER A 141 2.05 -7.33 -0.62
C SER A 141 3.05 -8.05 -1.50
N LEU A 142 3.93 -8.84 -0.89
CA LEU A 142 4.85 -9.71 -1.61
C LEU A 142 4.13 -11.01 -1.98
N SER A 143 4.51 -11.58 -3.13
CA SER A 143 3.94 -12.84 -3.63
C SER A 143 4.02 -13.94 -2.57
N GLY A 144 2.92 -14.67 -2.38
CA GLY A 144 2.84 -15.73 -1.39
C GLY A 144 2.66 -15.26 0.06
N GLY A 145 2.35 -13.98 0.30
CA GLY A 145 2.03 -13.46 1.63
C GLY A 145 3.24 -13.33 2.57
N LYS A 146 4.46 -13.37 2.02
CA LYS A 146 5.70 -13.34 2.80
C LYS A 146 5.91 -12.03 3.58
N ALA A 147 5.39 -10.92 3.05
CA ALA A 147 5.30 -9.67 3.78
C ALA A 147 4.14 -8.81 3.29
N THR A 148 3.54 -8.04 4.20
CA THR A 148 2.51 -7.04 3.90
C THR A 148 2.79 -5.75 4.65
N LEU A 149 2.64 -4.61 3.96
CA LEU A 149 2.51 -3.30 4.56
C LEU A 149 1.11 -2.77 4.22
N ASP A 150 0.25 -2.65 5.23
CA ASP A 150 -1.13 -2.19 5.02
C ASP A 150 -1.27 -0.66 5.09
N SER A 151 -2.47 -0.17 4.80
CA SER A 151 -2.78 1.26 4.78
C SER A 151 -2.71 1.95 6.14
N THR A 152 -2.54 1.19 7.23
CA THR A 152 -2.37 1.72 8.59
C THR A 152 -0.91 1.78 9.02
N GLY A 153 0.02 1.33 8.15
CA GLY A 153 1.44 1.24 8.46
C GLY A 153 1.81 -0.05 9.20
N SER A 154 0.92 -1.03 9.27
CA SER A 154 1.22 -2.33 9.88
C SER A 154 2.10 -3.15 8.95
N LEU A 155 3.32 -3.45 9.39
CA LEU A 155 4.25 -4.35 8.72
C LEU A 155 4.09 -5.77 9.28
N THR A 156 3.81 -6.73 8.41
CA THR A 156 3.89 -8.17 8.71
C THR A 156 4.98 -8.76 7.83
N ALA A 157 5.96 -9.45 8.41
CA ALA A 157 7.01 -10.18 7.70
C ALA A 157 7.56 -11.29 8.60
N GLU A 158 8.13 -12.35 8.00
CA GLU A 158 8.78 -13.43 8.74
C GLU A 158 10.07 -12.95 9.44
N ILE A 159 10.83 -12.07 8.78
CA ILE A 159 12.03 -11.42 9.30
C ILE A 159 11.94 -9.94 8.96
N VAL A 160 12.23 -9.08 9.95
CA VAL A 160 12.37 -7.63 9.78
C VAL A 160 13.78 -7.25 10.20
N GLU A 161 14.61 -6.87 9.23
CA GLU A 161 15.91 -6.25 9.49
C GLU A 161 15.70 -4.75 9.69
N THR A 162 16.12 -4.22 10.83
CA THR A 162 16.02 -2.80 11.15
C THR A 162 17.29 -2.35 11.87
N ASP A 163 17.74 -1.14 11.55
CA ASP A 163 18.90 -0.53 12.22
C ASP A 163 18.60 -0.25 13.69
N SER A 164 17.34 0.01 14.05
CA SER A 164 16.97 0.25 15.45
C SER A 164 15.56 -0.23 15.75
N VAL A 165 15.35 -0.66 16.99
CA VAL A 165 14.03 -1.08 17.47
C VAL A 165 13.57 -0.06 18.51
N VAL A 166 12.42 0.56 18.25
CA VAL A 166 11.77 1.48 19.18
C VAL A 166 10.37 0.94 19.46
N ILE A 167 10.06 0.65 20.71
CA ILE A 167 8.75 0.15 21.13
C ILE A 167 8.10 1.21 22.00
N ALA A 168 6.94 1.72 21.57
CA ALA A 168 6.16 2.73 22.28
C ALA A 168 6.99 3.97 22.71
N GLY A 169 7.91 4.40 21.84
CA GLY A 169 8.78 5.56 22.08
C GLY A 169 10.04 5.26 22.92
N THR A 170 10.28 4.01 23.31
CA THR A 170 11.48 3.59 24.04
C THR A 170 12.46 2.89 23.10
N GLY A 171 13.71 3.38 23.04
CA GLY A 171 14.79 2.72 22.29
C GLY A 171 15.17 1.39 22.95
N VAL A 172 15.18 0.31 22.16
CA VAL A 172 15.51 -1.04 22.60
C VAL A 172 16.88 -1.44 22.06
N ILE A 173 17.14 -1.18 20.78
CA ILE A 173 18.41 -1.46 20.10
C ILE A 173 18.80 -0.25 19.24
N ASP A 174 20.05 0.21 19.33
CA ASP A 174 20.58 1.27 18.47
C ASP A 174 21.12 0.74 17.12
N ARG A 175 21.46 1.69 16.23
CA ARG A 175 22.05 1.46 14.90
C ARG A 175 23.38 0.69 14.86
N LEU A 176 24.00 0.45 16.02
CA LEU A 176 25.22 -0.34 16.14
C LEU A 176 24.92 -1.75 16.68
N GLY A 177 23.65 -2.09 16.86
CA GLY A 177 23.21 -3.35 17.46
C GLY A 177 23.34 -3.37 18.98
N ASN A 178 23.70 -2.26 19.62
CA ASN A 178 23.80 -2.21 21.07
C ASN A 178 22.43 -2.05 21.69
N TRP A 179 22.23 -2.75 22.79
CA TRP A 179 21.03 -2.60 23.58
C TRP A 179 21.01 -1.22 24.27
N THR A 180 19.96 -0.43 24.05
CA THR A 180 19.81 0.94 24.59
C THR A 180 18.70 1.08 25.63
N GLY A 181 18.05 -0.04 25.97
CA GLY A 181 17.11 -0.09 27.09
C GLY A 181 17.79 -0.01 28.47
N MET A 182 17.01 -0.26 29.53
CA MET A 182 17.41 -0.25 30.95
C MET A 182 18.42 -1.36 31.37
N PRO A 183 19.65 -1.03 31.82
CA PRO A 183 20.81 -1.94 31.85
C PRO A 183 20.52 -3.38 32.34
N MET A 184 21.06 -4.36 31.59
CA MET A 184 20.98 -5.80 31.91
C MET A 184 21.72 -6.11 33.22
N ASP A 185 21.14 -6.99 34.05
CA ASP A 185 21.77 -7.50 35.26
C ASP A 185 23.04 -8.32 34.90
N PRO A 186 24.20 -8.09 35.54
CA PRO A 186 25.42 -8.85 35.29
C PRO A 186 25.33 -10.37 35.56
N GLY A 187 24.25 -10.88 36.15
CA GLY A 187 23.99 -12.32 36.29
C GLY A 187 23.59 -13.07 35.01
N LEU A 188 23.54 -12.41 33.85
CA LEU A 188 22.98 -12.92 32.58
C LEU A 188 24.02 -13.39 31.54
N GLU A 189 25.27 -13.64 31.95
CA GLU A 189 26.35 -14.05 31.03
C GLU A 189 26.02 -15.37 30.31
N GLY A 190 26.02 -15.35 28.96
CA GLY A 190 25.67 -16.50 28.11
C GLY A 190 24.17 -16.65 27.79
N MET A 191 23.33 -15.67 28.14
CA MET A 191 21.91 -15.65 27.78
C MET A 191 21.61 -14.61 26.70
N VAL A 192 20.66 -14.90 25.83
CA VAL A 192 20.20 -14.01 24.76
C VAL A 192 18.80 -13.51 25.11
N LEU A 193 18.54 -12.22 24.85
CA LEU A 193 17.19 -11.67 24.93
C LEU A 193 16.33 -12.31 23.84
N ASP A 194 15.40 -13.15 24.27
CA ASP A 194 14.54 -13.93 23.40
C ASP A 194 13.24 -13.19 23.10
N THR A 195 12.59 -12.68 24.15
CA THR A 195 11.26 -12.07 24.04
C THR A 195 11.16 -10.81 24.91
N VAL A 196 10.54 -9.75 24.36
CA VAL A 196 10.13 -8.56 25.11
C VAL A 196 8.62 -8.39 24.97
N ILE A 197 7.91 -8.29 26.11
CA ILE A 197 6.48 -8.06 26.15
C ILE A 197 6.22 -6.75 26.89
N VAL A 198 5.47 -5.84 26.27
CA VAL A 198 5.07 -4.57 26.89
C VAL A 198 3.55 -4.48 26.91
N LYS A 199 2.98 -4.27 28.10
CA LYS A 199 1.55 -4.03 28.29
C LYS A 199 1.34 -2.68 28.97
N ASN A 200 0.55 -1.80 28.35
CA ASN A 200 0.31 -0.44 28.81
C ASN A 200 -1.20 -0.21 29.05
N ALA A 201 -1.53 0.55 30.09
CA ALA A 201 -2.85 1.13 30.29
C ALA A 201 -2.72 2.66 30.27
N GLN A 202 -3.37 3.30 29.29
CA GLN A 202 -3.35 4.76 29.08
C GLN A 202 -4.65 5.45 29.55
N GLU A 203 -5.66 4.69 29.93
CA GLU A 203 -6.90 5.21 30.50
C GLU A 203 -6.86 5.11 32.02
N SER A 204 -7.33 6.15 32.71
CA SER A 204 -7.41 6.18 34.16
C SER A 204 -8.28 5.04 34.69
N LEU A 205 -7.64 4.00 35.23
CA LEU A 205 -8.33 2.86 35.81
C LEU A 205 -8.73 3.18 37.25
N THR A 206 -10.03 3.29 37.50
CA THR A 206 -10.54 3.40 38.87
C THR A 206 -10.52 2.03 39.52
N ILE A 207 -9.69 1.87 40.55
CA ILE A 207 -9.59 0.61 41.29
C ILE A 207 -10.65 0.65 42.40
N SER A 208 -11.67 -0.21 42.29
CA SER A 208 -12.85 -0.20 43.17
C SER A 208 -12.50 -0.36 44.66
N THR A 209 -13.29 0.30 45.53
CA THR A 209 -13.13 0.27 47.00
C THR A 209 -13.15 -1.13 47.59
N GLY A 210 -12.33 -1.35 48.63
CA GLY A 210 -12.74 -2.20 49.76
C GLY A 210 -12.07 -3.55 49.92
N ASP A 211 -11.14 -3.98 49.06
CA ASP A 211 -10.42 -5.23 49.33
C ASP A 211 -9.12 -4.97 50.10
N SER A 212 -9.10 -5.43 51.36
CA SER A 212 -7.86 -5.72 52.09
C SER A 212 -7.09 -6.91 51.50
N ASP A 213 -7.70 -7.61 50.55
CA ASP A 213 -7.13 -8.77 49.87
C ASP A 213 -6.43 -8.38 48.58
N TRP A 214 -5.46 -9.23 48.20
CA TRP A 214 -4.79 -9.11 46.92
C TRP A 214 -5.71 -9.56 45.77
N ARG A 215 -5.87 -8.70 44.77
CA ARG A 215 -6.67 -8.96 43.56
C ARG A 215 -5.87 -8.63 42.32
N GLY A 216 -6.04 -9.39 41.24
CA GLY A 216 -5.39 -9.08 39.96
C GLY A 216 -5.90 -7.77 39.37
N LEU A 217 -4.99 -7.03 38.71
CA LEU A 217 -5.33 -6.02 37.72
C LEU A 217 -5.44 -6.74 36.37
N GLU A 218 -6.66 -6.87 35.85
CA GLU A 218 -6.95 -7.63 34.63
C GLU A 218 -6.20 -7.04 33.43
N GLU A 219 -6.06 -5.71 33.41
CA GLU A 219 -5.30 -4.93 32.43
C GLU A 219 -3.83 -5.33 32.39
N PHE A 220 -3.27 -5.89 33.47
CA PHE A 220 -1.86 -6.31 33.55
C PHE A 220 -1.71 -7.82 33.78
N THR A 221 -2.73 -8.59 33.42
CA THR A 221 -2.67 -10.06 33.43
C THR A 221 -2.42 -10.58 32.02
N LEU A 222 -1.43 -11.46 31.85
CA LEU A 222 -1.12 -12.09 30.57
C LEU A 222 -0.52 -13.49 30.72
N PHE A 223 -0.64 -14.30 29.67
CA PHE A 223 0.02 -15.60 29.58
C PHE A 223 1.33 -15.48 28.81
N VAL A 224 2.36 -16.16 29.31
CA VAL A 224 3.68 -16.24 28.70
C VAL A 224 4.06 -17.71 28.57
N ARG A 225 4.44 -18.14 27.38
CA ARG A 225 4.95 -19.49 27.14
C ARG A 225 6.46 -19.43 26.95
N LEU A 226 7.16 -20.31 27.66
CA LEU A 226 8.59 -20.56 27.51
C LEU A 226 8.77 -21.94 26.89
N ASP A 227 9.50 -22.02 25.78
CA ASP A 227 9.82 -23.29 25.13
C ASP A 227 11.15 -23.89 25.64
N SER A 228 11.91 -23.12 26.42
CA SER A 228 13.12 -23.55 27.13
C SER A 228 13.24 -22.83 28.49
N PRO A 229 13.97 -23.39 29.47
CA PRO A 229 14.28 -22.68 30.70
C PRO A 229 15.00 -21.35 30.46
N GLY A 230 14.72 -20.37 31.30
CA GLY A 230 15.23 -19.02 31.11
C GLY A 230 15.03 -18.11 32.32
N LEU A 231 15.47 -16.87 32.16
CA LEU A 231 15.27 -15.81 33.13
C LEU A 231 14.22 -14.83 32.60
N MET A 232 13.26 -14.48 33.44
CA MET A 232 12.30 -13.44 33.16
C MET A 232 12.55 -12.27 34.10
N SER A 233 12.92 -11.13 33.55
CA SER A 233 12.81 -9.84 34.22
C SER A 233 11.40 -9.30 34.02
N ALA A 234 10.75 -8.90 35.10
CA ALA A 234 9.42 -8.32 35.10
C ALA A 234 9.45 -6.98 35.84
N GLN A 235 8.95 -5.93 35.19
CA GLN A 235 8.86 -4.60 35.79
C GLN A 235 7.47 -4.01 35.56
N PHE A 236 6.83 -3.59 36.65
CA PHE A 236 5.62 -2.80 36.60
C PHE A 236 5.92 -1.39 37.09
N SER A 237 5.46 -0.37 36.38
CA SER A 237 5.56 1.03 36.80
C SER A 237 4.26 1.76 36.52
N GLY A 238 3.84 2.67 37.41
CA GLY A 238 2.60 3.40 37.20
C GLY A 238 2.53 4.69 37.98
N LEU A 239 1.73 5.63 37.45
CA LEU A 239 1.37 6.86 38.14
C LEU A 239 -0.03 6.71 38.72
N VAL A 240 -0.16 6.99 40.02
CA VAL A 240 -1.40 6.77 40.75
C VAL A 240 -1.83 8.03 41.49
N THR A 241 -3.13 8.25 41.52
CA THR A 241 -3.79 9.21 42.40
C THR A 241 -4.44 8.40 43.52
N VAL A 242 -3.94 8.53 44.74
CA VAL A 242 -4.40 7.71 45.87
C VAL A 242 -5.03 8.58 46.97
N LEU A 243 -6.08 8.05 47.59
CA LEU A 243 -6.65 8.56 48.83
C LEU A 243 -6.56 7.45 49.90
N GLY A 244 -5.36 7.29 50.46
CA GLY A 244 -4.95 6.19 51.32
C GLY A 244 -3.69 5.51 50.80
N GLY A 245 -3.58 4.20 50.97
CA GLY A 245 -2.49 3.38 50.44
C GLY A 245 -2.94 2.45 49.32
N LEU A 246 -2.12 2.36 48.27
CA LEU A 246 -2.22 1.35 47.22
C LEU A 246 -0.91 0.54 47.23
N GLU A 247 -1.04 -0.77 47.36
CA GLU A 247 0.06 -1.71 47.23
C GLU A 247 -0.10 -2.48 45.93
N THR A 248 1.01 -2.70 45.24
CA THR A 248 1.04 -3.49 44.01
C THR A 248 2.17 -4.48 44.06
N ARG A 249 1.96 -5.70 43.53
CA ARG A 249 3.01 -6.71 43.43
C ARG A 249 2.95 -7.45 42.10
N LEU A 250 4.10 -7.95 41.68
CA LEU A 250 4.21 -8.89 40.58
C LEU A 250 3.97 -10.32 41.08
N VAL A 251 3.20 -11.07 40.30
CA VAL A 251 2.87 -12.47 40.56
C VAL A 251 3.10 -13.28 39.29
N ILE A 252 3.79 -14.40 39.45
CA ILE A 252 3.95 -15.42 38.41
C ILE A 252 3.43 -16.74 38.93
N GLU A 253 2.61 -17.41 38.12
CA GLU A 253 2.07 -18.74 38.40
C GLU A 253 2.29 -19.66 37.20
N LYS A 254 2.86 -20.84 37.40
CA LYS A 254 2.96 -21.86 36.34
C LYS A 254 1.58 -22.48 36.10
N ILE A 255 1.23 -22.71 34.84
CA ILE A 255 -0.01 -23.38 34.45
C ILE A 255 0.31 -24.82 34.08
N VAL A 256 -0.20 -25.77 34.88
CA VAL A 256 -0.06 -27.21 34.64
C VAL A 256 -1.46 -27.81 34.57
N ASN A 257 -1.79 -28.45 33.45
CA ASN A 257 -3.12 -29.05 33.21
C ASN A 257 -4.29 -28.09 33.48
N GLY A 258 -4.14 -26.83 33.07
CA GLY A 258 -5.15 -25.78 33.25
C GLY A 258 -5.28 -25.25 34.69
N ARG A 259 -4.40 -25.65 35.61
CA ARG A 259 -4.38 -25.17 37.01
C ARG A 259 -3.15 -24.31 37.28
N ARG A 260 -3.34 -23.28 38.11
CA ARG A 260 -2.26 -22.41 38.62
C ARG A 260 -1.47 -23.16 39.70
N THR A 261 -0.16 -23.14 39.57
CA THR A 261 0.83 -23.84 40.41
C THR A 261 2.06 -22.94 40.58
N ASP A 262 2.97 -23.28 41.48
CA ASP A 262 4.26 -22.61 41.66
C ASP A 262 4.17 -21.08 41.74
N ARG A 263 3.27 -20.59 42.60
CA ARG A 263 3.00 -19.16 42.75
C ARG A 263 4.19 -18.44 43.39
N GLN A 264 4.83 -17.56 42.62
CA GLN A 264 5.93 -16.71 43.05
C GLN A 264 5.47 -15.25 43.10
N VAL A 265 5.86 -14.53 44.16
CA VAL A 265 5.48 -13.12 44.36
C VAL A 265 6.68 -12.26 44.71
N ASN A 266 6.67 -11.03 44.23
CA ASN A 266 7.58 -9.98 44.69
C ASN A 266 6.93 -9.21 45.86
N GLN A 267 7.74 -8.67 46.78
CA GLN A 267 7.22 -7.71 47.77
C GLN A 267 7.11 -6.34 47.13
N GLY A 268 5.86 -5.95 46.90
CA GLY A 268 5.45 -4.72 46.26
C GLY A 268 5.88 -3.43 46.95
N ASN A 269 6.00 -2.36 46.17
CA ASN A 269 6.07 -0.99 46.71
C ASN A 269 4.68 -0.48 47.11
N VAL A 270 4.62 0.23 48.24
CA VAL A 270 3.42 0.90 48.75
C VAL A 270 3.44 2.37 48.34
N SER A 271 2.36 2.84 47.71
CA SER A 271 2.16 4.24 47.36
C SER A 271 1.08 4.87 48.21
N GLY A 272 1.44 5.94 48.94
CA GLY A 272 0.56 6.68 49.86
C GLY A 272 0.59 6.12 51.28
N ILE A 273 0.87 6.98 52.26
CA ILE A 273 0.77 6.68 53.71
C ILE A 273 -0.35 7.55 54.28
N LEU A 274 -1.31 6.95 54.98
CA LEU A 274 -2.30 7.67 55.77
C LEU A 274 -1.59 8.39 56.91
N THR A 275 -1.58 9.73 56.90
CA THR A 275 -1.22 10.51 58.08
C THR A 275 -2.44 11.34 58.48
N ASP A 276 -3.05 10.96 59.61
CA ASP A 276 -4.03 11.72 60.40
C ASP A 276 -5.12 12.50 59.64
N GLY A 277 -6.13 11.77 59.12
CA GLY A 277 -7.49 12.31 58.95
C GLY A 277 -7.72 13.39 57.89
N ASN A 278 -6.67 13.95 57.28
CA ASN A 278 -6.80 15.03 56.30
C ASN A 278 -6.64 14.49 54.87
N GLN A 279 -7.67 14.73 54.05
CA GLN A 279 -7.80 14.24 52.68
C GLN A 279 -6.78 14.94 51.76
N VAL A 280 -5.61 14.34 51.56
CA VAL A 280 -4.61 14.84 50.59
C VAL A 280 -4.44 13.82 49.47
N TYR A 281 -4.98 14.14 48.30
CA TYR A 281 -4.65 13.41 47.07
C TYR A 281 -3.20 13.71 46.70
N ARG A 282 -2.33 12.70 46.69
CA ARG A 282 -0.96 12.82 46.19
C ARG A 282 -0.78 11.97 44.95
N SER A 283 -0.40 12.60 43.85
CA SER A 283 0.17 11.87 42.72
C SER A 283 1.45 11.19 43.18
N SER A 284 1.50 9.88 43.06
CA SER A 284 2.60 9.04 43.53
C SER A 284 2.95 8.01 42.46
N SER A 285 4.14 7.44 42.55
CA SER A 285 4.57 6.37 41.65
C SER A 285 4.56 5.02 42.37
N ILE A 286 4.18 3.99 41.63
CA ILE A 286 4.36 2.60 42.02
C ILE A 286 5.35 1.96 41.05
N ASN A 287 6.30 1.22 41.59
CA ASN A 287 7.30 0.50 40.81
C ASN A 287 7.47 -0.88 41.41
N ASN A 288 7.40 -1.95 40.63
CA ASN A 288 7.74 -3.29 41.07
C ASN A 288 8.75 -3.84 40.07
N THR A 289 9.78 -4.51 40.57
CA THR A 289 10.78 -5.18 39.72
C THR A 289 11.05 -6.54 40.32
N ALA A 290 11.06 -7.57 39.49
CA ALA A 290 11.33 -8.94 39.89
C ALA A 290 12.09 -9.67 38.78
N VAL A 291 12.98 -10.57 39.18
CA VAL A 291 13.66 -11.48 38.25
C VAL A 291 13.33 -12.89 38.69
N TYR A 292 12.90 -13.72 37.74
CA TYR A 292 12.45 -15.08 37.96
C TYR A 292 13.25 -16.04 37.10
N TYR A 293 13.76 -17.11 37.72
CA TYR A 293 14.22 -18.28 36.98
C TYR A 293 13.05 -19.22 36.75
N LEU A 294 12.79 -19.52 35.48
CA LEU A 294 11.62 -20.26 35.05
C LEU A 294 12.05 -21.45 34.20
N GLU A 295 11.48 -22.61 34.48
CA GLU A 295 11.55 -23.77 33.59
C GLU A 295 10.67 -23.54 32.36
N ASP A 296 10.74 -24.43 31.37
CA ASP A 296 9.83 -24.43 30.24
C ASP A 296 8.36 -24.63 30.69
N GLY A 297 7.43 -24.06 29.91
CA GLY A 297 5.99 -24.20 30.13
C GLY A 297 5.21 -22.90 29.98
N LEU A 298 3.94 -22.95 30.39
CA LEU A 298 3.02 -21.82 30.34
C LEU A 298 2.94 -21.15 31.72
N PHE A 299 3.03 -19.82 31.73
CA PHE A 299 2.98 -19.01 32.94
C PHE A 299 1.89 -17.95 32.82
N LEU A 300 1.21 -17.69 33.92
CA LEU A 300 0.35 -16.52 34.09
C LEU A 300 1.17 -15.46 34.85
N VAL A 301 1.39 -14.33 34.21
CA VAL A 301 2.04 -13.16 34.82
C VAL A 301 0.97 -12.12 35.09
N SER A 302 0.88 -11.65 36.32
CA SER A 302 -0.10 -10.63 36.70
C SER A 302 0.48 -9.59 37.66
N VAL A 303 -0.06 -8.39 37.59
CA VAL A 303 0.07 -7.40 38.66
C VAL A 303 -1.14 -7.56 39.57
N GLU A 304 -0.91 -7.77 40.85
CA GLU A 304 -1.97 -7.74 41.85
C GLU A 304 -1.92 -6.43 42.64
N ARG A 305 -3.08 -5.98 43.11
CA ARG A 305 -3.27 -4.80 43.95
C ARG A 305 -3.86 -5.18 45.30
N ARG A 306 -3.55 -4.37 46.32
CA ARG A 306 -4.24 -4.33 47.61
C ARG A 306 -4.46 -2.88 48.02
N ILE A 307 -5.64 -2.56 48.56
CA ILE A 307 -6.02 -1.18 48.88
C ILE A 307 -6.19 -1.02 50.38
N ASN A 308 -5.56 0.01 50.94
CA ASN A 308 -5.72 0.44 52.33
C ASN A 308 -6.34 1.86 52.34
N GLY A 309 -7.66 1.97 52.21
CA GLY A 309 -8.36 3.25 52.10
C GLY A 309 -9.34 3.30 50.94
N SER A 310 -9.46 4.45 50.27
CA SER A 310 -10.52 4.71 49.29
C SER A 310 -9.98 4.97 47.87
N ASN A 311 -10.54 4.24 46.90
CA ASN A 311 -10.53 4.47 45.44
C ASN A 311 -9.26 5.10 44.85
N PRO A 312 -8.12 4.38 44.81
CA PRO A 312 -6.99 4.83 44.03
C PRO A 312 -7.31 4.75 42.53
N THR A 313 -6.82 5.72 41.79
CA THR A 313 -6.86 5.74 40.33
C THR A 313 -5.46 5.48 39.80
N LEU A 314 -5.31 4.48 38.93
CA LEU A 314 -4.10 4.29 38.14
C LEU A 314 -4.22 5.13 36.87
N ASN A 315 -3.52 6.26 36.83
CA ASN A 315 -3.58 7.19 35.70
C ASN A 315 -2.84 6.64 34.48
N THR A 316 -1.68 6.02 34.72
CA THR A 316 -0.90 5.30 33.71
C THR A 316 -0.24 4.09 34.35
N GLY A 317 -0.11 3.00 33.60
CA GLY A 317 0.61 1.81 34.05
C GLY A 317 1.28 1.08 32.91
N ILE A 318 2.50 0.61 33.11
CA ILE A 318 3.28 -0.16 32.15
C ILE A 318 3.85 -1.40 32.84
N LEU A 319 3.61 -2.57 32.24
CA LEU A 319 4.25 -3.83 32.58
C LEU A 319 5.20 -4.20 31.43
N VAL A 320 6.47 -4.38 31.75
CA VAL A 320 7.51 -4.85 30.82
C VAL A 320 8.03 -6.18 31.30
N LEU A 321 8.00 -7.18 30.42
CA LEU A 321 8.64 -8.47 30.63
C LEU A 321 9.77 -8.63 29.62
N GLN A 322 10.91 -9.10 30.09
CA GLN A 322 12.06 -9.44 29.26
C GLN A 322 12.45 -10.87 29.58
N ILE A 323 12.50 -11.71 28.56
CA ILE A 323 12.78 -13.14 28.69
C ILE A 323 14.14 -13.38 28.05
N PHE A 324 14.99 -14.02 28.80
CA PHE A 324 16.33 -14.40 28.40
C PHE A 324 16.41 -15.91 28.38
N THR A 325 16.86 -16.49 27.28
CA THR A 325 17.09 -17.93 27.13
C THR A 325 18.57 -18.19 26.89
N ARG A 326 19.03 -19.40 27.19
CA ARG A 326 20.38 -19.81 26.80
C ARG A 326 20.36 -20.31 25.36
N LEU A 327 21.41 -19.98 24.60
CA LEU A 327 21.69 -20.59 23.29
C LEU A 327 21.99 -22.09 23.43
#